data_AF-A0A1H3B6H8-F1
#
_entry.id   AF-A0A1H3B6H8-F1
#
_cell.length_a   1.000
_cell.length_b   1.000
_cell.length_c   1.000
_cell.angle_alpha   90.00
_cell.angle_beta   90.00
_cell.angle_gamma   90.00
#
_symmetry.space_group_name_H-M   'P 1'
#
loop_
_entity.id
_entity.type
_entity.pdbx_description
1 polymer ?
#
loop_
_entity_poly.entity_id
_entity_poly.type
_entity_poly.pdbx_seq_one_letter_code
_entity_poly.pdbx_strand_id
1 'polypeptide(L)'
;MISISGLGSSTALKLIDATRDKQLDLMRDSAANKRAEEAFRDRIGDISSPEELIADFEVYSFVMRAFDLEDQIFGKGLIRKMLESDPVEPSSLLNRLTDSRFREMHLALGFTTEAGPQTPDLTDPDFLNDVTTRFYNRQYINENDAQNETVGTVLEFRDKFSGINNWFDVLASEKLTNFFQVALSLPEQMSALDLDKQKALLADKFDLEKLADPAEREKLIARYVAISDAVNPQGFQANSIALDLLQSYNLGGQFVPITIDVTAVTFSASRLYR
;
A
#
# COMPACT_ATOMS: atom_id res chain seq x y z
N MET A 1 13.27 6.59 0.88
CA MET A 1 12.30 7.30 0.01
C MET A 1 12.20 8.77 0.37
N ILE A 2 11.53 9.57 -0.46
CA ILE A 2 11.20 10.95 -0.14
C ILE A 2 9.97 10.91 0.78
N SER A 3 10.08 11.50 1.97
CA SER A 3 8.99 11.45 2.94
C SER A 3 7.85 12.39 2.53
N ILE A 4 6.62 11.92 2.72
CA ILE A 4 5.38 12.70 2.58
C ILE A 4 4.69 12.94 3.93
N SER A 5 5.27 12.46 5.02
CA SER A 5 4.70 12.57 6.37
C SER A 5 4.47 14.04 6.74
N GLY A 6 3.28 14.32 7.28
CA GLY A 6 2.88 15.68 7.68
C GLY A 6 2.43 16.59 6.52
N LEU A 7 2.56 16.17 5.26
CA LEU A 7 1.94 16.87 4.13
C LEU A 7 0.44 16.52 4.06
N GLY A 8 -0.39 17.50 3.72
CA GLY A 8 -1.77 17.22 3.31
C GLY A 8 -1.78 16.36 2.04
N SER A 9 -2.78 15.48 1.91
CA SER A 9 -2.78 14.41 0.90
C SER A 9 -2.69 14.96 -0.53
N SER A 10 -3.33 16.09 -0.82
CA SER A 10 -3.22 16.77 -2.12
C SER A 10 -1.80 17.26 -2.45
N THR A 11 -1.03 17.71 -1.47
CA THR A 11 0.37 18.16 -1.66
C THR A 11 1.29 16.96 -1.75
N ALA A 12 1.05 15.93 -0.93
CA ALA A 12 1.77 14.67 -1.00
C ALA A 12 1.64 14.00 -2.38
N LEU A 13 0.43 13.95 -2.95
CA LEU A 13 0.21 13.38 -4.29
C LEU A 13 0.97 14.13 -5.38
N LYS A 14 1.03 15.47 -5.34
CA LYS A 14 1.83 16.25 -6.30
C LYS A 14 3.32 15.96 -6.18
N LEU A 15 3.83 15.82 -4.95
CA LEU A 15 5.23 15.47 -4.72
C LEU A 15 5.53 14.05 -5.23
N ILE A 16 4.63 13.11 -4.98
CA ILE A 16 4.69 11.74 -5.52
C ILE A 16 4.74 11.77 -7.04
N ASP A 17 3.80 12.47 -7.68
CA ASP A 17 3.72 12.53 -9.14
C ASP A 17 5.01 13.11 -9.75
N ALA A 18 5.63 14.09 -9.07
CA ALA A 18 6.88 14.71 -9.50
C ALA A 18 8.14 13.87 -9.21
N THR A 19 8.06 12.88 -8.31
CA THR A 19 9.25 12.16 -7.81
C THR A 19 9.19 10.65 -7.94
N ARG A 20 8.09 10.09 -8.47
CA ARG A 20 7.84 8.65 -8.58
C ARG A 20 9.03 7.88 -9.15
N ASP A 21 9.50 8.26 -10.33
CA ASP A 21 10.58 7.54 -11.02
C ASP A 21 11.85 7.51 -10.19
N LYS A 22 12.23 8.66 -9.62
CA LYS A 22 13.40 8.76 -8.74
C LYS A 22 13.23 7.92 -7.46
N GLN A 23 12.03 7.84 -6.90
CA GLN A 23 11.78 6.99 -5.74
C GLN A 23 11.93 5.51 -6.10
N LEU A 24 11.35 5.07 -7.22
CA LEU A 24 11.50 3.70 -7.70
C LEU A 24 12.96 3.34 -8.00
N ASP A 25 13.73 4.25 -8.60
CA ASP A 25 15.16 4.05 -8.83
C ASP A 25 15.94 3.89 -7.52
N LEU A 26 15.66 4.73 -6.52
CA LEU A 26 16.27 4.59 -5.19
C LEU A 26 15.92 3.27 -4.51
N MET A 27 14.69 2.77 -4.70
CA MET A 27 14.26 1.47 -4.16
C MET A 27 15.00 0.33 -4.84
N ARG A 28 15.10 0.37 -6.18
CA ARG A 28 15.88 -0.59 -6.98
C ARG A 28 17.36 -0.56 -6.62
N ASP A 29 17.90 0.60 -6.27
CA ASP A 29 19.31 0.74 -5.91
C ASP A 29 19.67 0.27 -4.50
N SER A 30 18.68 0.03 -3.65
CA SER A 30 18.92 -0.46 -2.30
C SER A 30 19.53 -1.88 -2.32
N ALA A 31 20.56 -2.11 -1.51
CA ALA A 31 21.26 -3.39 -1.50
C ALA A 31 20.36 -4.57 -1.07
N ALA A 32 19.34 -4.33 -0.24
CA ALA A 32 18.39 -5.35 0.14
C ALA A 32 17.51 -5.78 -1.05
N ASN A 33 16.96 -4.81 -1.80
CA ASN A 33 16.11 -5.11 -2.94
C ASN A 33 16.88 -5.72 -4.10
N LYS A 34 18.11 -5.26 -4.39
CA LYS A 34 18.98 -5.88 -5.40
C LYS A 34 19.20 -7.36 -5.12
N ARG A 35 19.56 -7.71 -3.87
CA ARG A 35 19.76 -9.12 -3.49
C ARG A 35 18.49 -9.94 -3.64
N ALA A 36 17.34 -9.40 -3.23
CA ALA A 36 16.06 -10.11 -3.35
C ALA A 36 15.65 -10.32 -4.82
N GLU A 37 15.83 -9.30 -5.67
CA GLU A 37 15.58 -9.41 -7.12
C GLU A 37 16.56 -10.38 -7.80
N GLU A 38 17.85 -10.31 -7.47
CA GLU A 38 18.88 -11.26 -7.97
C GLU A 38 18.52 -12.70 -7.58
N ALA A 39 18.18 -12.93 -6.30
CA ALA A 39 17.74 -14.23 -5.82
C ALA A 39 16.51 -14.77 -6.57
N PHE A 40 15.52 -13.90 -6.82
CA PHE A 40 14.34 -14.25 -7.63
C PHE A 40 14.75 -14.62 -9.06
N ARG A 41 15.46 -13.74 -9.77
CA ARG A 41 15.83 -13.92 -11.18
C ARG A 41 16.74 -15.14 -11.40
N ASP A 42 17.65 -15.42 -10.47
CA ASP A 42 18.62 -16.51 -10.61
C ASP A 42 18.00 -17.89 -10.35
N ARG A 43 16.96 -17.98 -9.51
CA ARG A 43 16.46 -19.28 -9.01
C ARG A 43 15.04 -19.63 -9.43
N ILE A 44 14.20 -18.66 -9.80
CA ILE A 44 12.81 -18.94 -10.18
C ILE A 44 12.70 -19.87 -11.39
N GLY A 45 13.66 -19.80 -12.33
CA GLY A 45 13.72 -20.66 -13.51
C GLY A 45 13.92 -22.15 -13.20
N ASP A 46 14.49 -22.48 -12.04
CA ASP A 46 14.71 -23.87 -11.60
C ASP A 46 13.52 -24.44 -10.83
N ILE A 47 12.51 -23.61 -10.52
CA ILE A 47 11.34 -24.00 -9.71
C ILE A 47 10.26 -24.57 -10.62
N SER A 48 9.96 -25.85 -10.42
CA SER A 48 9.05 -26.63 -11.27
C SER A 48 7.72 -27.00 -10.60
N SER A 49 7.59 -26.71 -9.30
CA SER A 49 6.41 -27.06 -8.51
C SER A 49 6.09 -26.04 -7.39
N PRO A 50 4.83 -25.99 -6.91
CA PRO A 50 4.46 -25.22 -5.72
C PRO A 50 5.26 -25.62 -4.47
N GLU A 51 5.62 -26.90 -4.33
CA GLU A 51 6.49 -27.40 -3.26
C GLU A 51 7.87 -26.75 -3.26
N GLU A 52 8.51 -26.71 -4.42
CA GLU A 52 9.83 -26.11 -4.60
C GLU A 52 9.77 -24.60 -4.37
N LEU A 53 8.72 -23.94 -4.86
CA LEU A 53 8.52 -22.51 -4.63
C LEU A 53 8.52 -22.19 -3.14
N ILE A 54 7.67 -22.84 -2.34
CA ILE A 54 7.56 -22.51 -0.92
C ILE A 54 8.78 -22.97 -0.08
N ALA A 55 9.60 -23.86 -0.63
CA ALA A 55 10.84 -24.32 -0.01
C ALA A 55 11.94 -23.25 -0.10
N ASP A 56 12.01 -22.52 -1.21
CA ASP A 56 12.86 -21.33 -1.35
C ASP A 56 12.16 -20.10 -0.76
N PHE A 57 12.38 -19.87 0.54
CA PHE A 57 11.70 -18.79 1.26
C PHE A 57 11.97 -17.39 0.69
N GLU A 58 13.15 -17.13 0.14
CA GLU A 58 13.50 -15.81 -0.38
C GLU A 58 12.77 -15.54 -1.71
N VAL A 59 12.79 -16.49 -2.64
CA VAL A 59 12.06 -16.41 -3.92
C VAL A 59 10.55 -16.37 -3.65
N TYR A 60 10.06 -17.25 -2.78
CA TYR A 60 8.65 -17.27 -2.38
C TYR A 60 8.21 -15.94 -1.77
N SER A 61 8.97 -15.37 -0.84
CA SER A 61 8.62 -14.09 -0.22
C SER A 61 8.63 -12.95 -1.24
N PHE A 62 9.56 -12.97 -2.20
CA PHE A 62 9.60 -11.99 -3.28
C PHE A 62 8.32 -12.05 -4.14
N VAL A 63 7.93 -13.25 -4.59
CA VAL A 63 6.69 -13.46 -5.34
C VAL A 63 5.47 -13.03 -4.51
N MET A 64 5.36 -13.47 -3.26
CA MET A 64 4.23 -13.11 -2.39
C MET A 64 4.11 -11.59 -2.22
N ARG A 65 5.23 -10.87 -2.04
CA ARG A 65 5.23 -9.40 -1.96
C ARG A 65 4.85 -8.74 -3.27
N ALA A 66 5.27 -9.29 -4.41
CA ALA A 66 4.88 -8.80 -5.73
C ALA A 66 3.36 -8.89 -5.95
N PHE A 67 2.72 -9.96 -5.48
CA PHE A 67 1.28 -10.16 -5.58
C PHE A 67 0.49 -9.56 -4.40
N ASP A 68 1.11 -8.72 -3.57
CA ASP A 68 0.46 -8.08 -2.41
C ASP A 68 -0.10 -9.09 -1.38
N LEU A 69 0.61 -10.21 -1.17
CA LEU A 69 0.24 -11.29 -0.25
C LEU A 69 1.27 -11.45 0.88
N GLU A 70 1.96 -10.38 1.27
CA GLU A 70 3.04 -10.41 2.27
C GLU A 70 2.58 -10.99 3.62
N ASP A 71 1.39 -10.59 4.07
CA ASP A 71 0.73 -11.06 5.28
C ASP A 71 0.32 -12.54 5.23
N GLN A 72 0.30 -13.15 4.05
CA GLN A 72 -0.02 -14.57 3.84
C GLN A 72 1.21 -15.47 3.72
N ILE A 73 2.43 -14.91 3.76
CA ILE A 73 3.70 -15.65 3.61
C ILE A 73 3.78 -16.86 4.55
N PHE A 74 3.33 -16.72 5.80
CA PHE A 74 3.37 -17.82 6.78
C PHE A 74 2.37 -18.94 6.50
N GLY A 75 1.35 -18.69 5.67
CA GLY A 75 0.33 -19.64 5.25
C GLY A 75 0.79 -20.67 4.21
N LYS A 76 2.03 -21.17 4.29
CA LYS A 76 2.67 -22.01 3.27
C LYS A 76 1.82 -23.18 2.76
N GLY A 77 1.12 -23.88 3.65
CA GLY A 77 0.24 -25.00 3.28
C GLY A 77 -1.02 -24.57 2.54
N LEU A 78 -1.56 -23.39 2.84
CA LEU A 78 -2.67 -22.80 2.09
C LEU A 78 -2.20 -22.38 0.70
N ILE A 79 -1.07 -21.68 0.61
CA ILE A 79 -0.52 -21.20 -0.67
C ILE A 79 -0.21 -22.37 -1.59
N ARG A 80 0.44 -23.42 -1.08
CA ARG A 80 0.71 -24.64 -1.87
C ARG A 80 -0.56 -25.22 -2.47
N LYS A 81 -1.56 -25.52 -1.62
CA LYS A 81 -2.84 -26.10 -2.07
C LYS A 81 -3.57 -25.19 -3.06
N MET A 82 -3.46 -23.88 -2.84
CA MET A 82 -4.05 -22.88 -3.74
C MET A 82 -3.36 -22.96 -5.12
N LEU A 83 -2.02 -22.98 -5.18
CA LEU A 83 -1.26 -23.09 -6.43
C LEU A 83 -1.47 -24.43 -7.16
N GLU A 84 -1.67 -25.51 -6.42
CA GLU A 84 -2.01 -26.84 -6.97
C GLU A 84 -3.46 -26.93 -7.48
N SER A 85 -4.34 -26.01 -7.05
CA SER A 85 -5.78 -26.12 -7.31
C SER A 85 -6.11 -26.04 -8.80
N ASP A 86 -7.11 -26.82 -9.20
CA ASP A 86 -7.69 -26.74 -10.53
C ASP A 86 -8.50 -25.43 -10.70
N PRO A 87 -8.15 -24.58 -11.68
CA PRO A 87 -8.85 -23.32 -11.89
C PRO A 87 -10.26 -23.48 -12.48
N VAL A 88 -10.58 -24.59 -13.14
CA VAL A 88 -11.90 -24.82 -13.77
C VAL A 88 -12.89 -25.52 -12.86
N GLU A 89 -12.41 -26.28 -11.86
CA GLU A 89 -13.27 -27.02 -10.93
C GLU A 89 -13.96 -26.04 -9.94
N PRO A 90 -15.29 -25.84 -9.98
CA PRO A 90 -15.96 -24.82 -9.17
C PRO A 90 -15.77 -24.98 -7.66
N SER A 91 -15.56 -26.22 -7.19
CA SER A 91 -15.34 -26.53 -5.78
C SER A 91 -13.88 -26.40 -5.32
N SER A 92 -12.94 -26.09 -6.22
CA SER A 92 -11.52 -25.96 -5.90
C SER A 92 -11.24 -24.86 -4.89
N LEU A 93 -10.14 -24.99 -4.14
CA LEU A 93 -9.79 -23.99 -3.14
C LEU A 93 -9.62 -22.61 -3.77
N LEU A 94 -8.98 -22.52 -4.94
CA LEU A 94 -8.82 -21.29 -5.70
C LEU A 94 -10.16 -20.58 -5.97
N ASN A 95 -11.18 -21.33 -6.39
CA ASN A 95 -12.50 -20.80 -6.73
C ASN A 95 -13.36 -20.44 -5.50
N ARG A 96 -12.93 -20.87 -4.30
CA ARG A 96 -13.61 -20.57 -3.03
C ARG A 96 -12.98 -19.41 -2.27
N LEU A 97 -11.76 -19.01 -2.62
CA LEU A 97 -11.12 -17.83 -2.04
C LEU A 97 -11.77 -16.57 -2.62
N THR A 98 -12.10 -15.62 -1.75
CA THR A 98 -12.73 -14.35 -2.13
C THR A 98 -11.72 -13.30 -2.60
N ASP A 99 -10.47 -13.41 -2.12
CA ASP A 99 -9.38 -12.50 -2.48
C ASP A 99 -8.80 -12.87 -3.85
N SER A 100 -8.95 -11.96 -4.81
CA SER A 100 -8.54 -12.18 -6.21
C SER A 100 -7.03 -12.33 -6.37
N ARG A 101 -6.22 -11.80 -5.43
CA ARG A 101 -4.76 -11.83 -5.49
C ARG A 101 -4.20 -13.25 -5.54
N PHE A 102 -4.88 -14.20 -4.89
CA PHE A 102 -4.53 -15.62 -4.98
C PHE A 102 -4.72 -16.16 -6.39
N ARG A 103 -5.83 -15.80 -7.06
CA ARG A 103 -6.07 -16.18 -8.47
C ARG A 103 -5.07 -15.53 -9.40
N GLU A 104 -4.77 -14.25 -9.20
CA GLU A 104 -3.77 -13.55 -10.00
C GLU A 104 -2.39 -14.24 -9.91
N MET A 105 -1.96 -14.59 -8.69
CA MET A 105 -0.70 -15.31 -8.48
C MET A 105 -0.73 -16.73 -9.06
N HIS A 106 -1.84 -17.47 -8.89
CA HIS A 106 -2.02 -18.81 -9.47
C HIS A 106 -1.88 -18.79 -10.99
N LEU A 107 -2.59 -17.89 -11.65
CA LEU A 107 -2.56 -17.75 -13.11
C LEU A 107 -1.20 -17.29 -13.62
N ALA A 108 -0.53 -16.39 -12.90
CA ALA A 108 0.78 -15.88 -13.29
C ALA A 108 1.88 -16.96 -13.17
N LEU A 109 1.82 -17.80 -12.14
CA LEU A 109 2.79 -18.88 -11.94
C LEU A 109 2.50 -20.11 -12.78
N GLY A 110 1.22 -20.41 -13.08
CA GLY A 110 0.85 -21.41 -14.08
C GLY A 110 1.15 -22.87 -13.74
N PHE A 111 1.41 -23.21 -12.47
CA PHE A 111 1.66 -24.60 -12.04
C PHE A 111 0.47 -25.54 -12.32
N THR A 112 -0.76 -25.02 -12.28
CA THR A 112 -1.97 -25.75 -12.69
C THR A 112 -2.77 -24.88 -13.64
N THR A 113 -3.23 -25.48 -14.74
CA THR A 113 -4.04 -24.80 -15.76
C THR A 113 -5.32 -25.59 -16.03
N GLU A 114 -6.15 -25.12 -16.96
CA GLU A 114 -7.35 -25.86 -17.40
C GLU A 114 -7.01 -27.25 -17.97
N ALA A 115 -5.80 -27.45 -18.50
CA ALA A 115 -5.31 -28.74 -18.97
C ALA A 115 -4.78 -29.65 -17.85
N GLY A 116 -4.74 -29.16 -16.61
CA GLY A 116 -4.19 -29.84 -15.45
C GLY A 116 -2.83 -29.29 -14.98
N PRO A 117 -2.17 -29.99 -14.06
CA PRO A 117 -0.84 -29.64 -13.55
C PRO A 117 0.22 -29.67 -14.65
N GLN A 118 1.14 -28.72 -14.61
CA GLN A 118 2.25 -28.61 -15.55
C GLN A 118 3.49 -27.98 -14.89
N THR A 119 4.61 -28.01 -15.62
CA THR A 119 5.81 -27.26 -15.27
C THR A 119 5.85 -25.98 -16.10
N PRO A 120 5.61 -24.81 -15.49
CA PRO A 120 5.65 -23.53 -16.21
C PRO A 120 7.07 -23.17 -16.62
N ASP A 121 7.21 -22.42 -17.71
CA ASP A 121 8.47 -21.75 -18.04
C ASP A 121 8.54 -20.39 -17.32
N LEU A 122 9.25 -20.36 -16.20
CA LEU A 122 9.43 -19.16 -15.39
C LEU A 122 10.69 -18.37 -15.77
N THR A 123 11.33 -18.71 -16.89
CA THR A 123 12.50 -17.98 -17.43
C THR A 123 12.11 -16.91 -18.44
N ASP A 124 10.82 -16.82 -18.78
CA ASP A 124 10.27 -15.83 -19.68
C ASP A 124 10.60 -14.40 -19.20
N PRO A 125 11.28 -13.56 -20.03
CA PRO A 125 11.67 -12.22 -19.63
C PRO A 125 10.49 -11.30 -19.28
N ASP A 126 9.33 -11.46 -19.92
CA ASP A 126 8.15 -10.64 -19.64
C ASP A 126 7.57 -11.02 -18.28
N PHE A 127 7.51 -12.32 -17.94
CA PHE A 127 7.15 -12.78 -16.59
C PHE A 127 8.10 -12.22 -15.52
N LEU A 128 9.41 -12.37 -15.72
CA LEU A 128 10.41 -11.88 -14.76
C LEU A 128 10.29 -10.37 -14.53
N ASN A 129 10.05 -9.61 -15.60
CA ASN A 129 9.89 -8.16 -15.53
C ASN A 129 8.55 -7.74 -14.92
N ASP A 130 7.46 -8.46 -15.19
CA ASP A 130 6.16 -8.22 -14.58
C ASP A 130 6.22 -8.40 -13.05
N VAL A 131 6.71 -9.55 -12.58
CA VAL A 131 6.83 -9.84 -11.13
C VAL A 131 7.75 -8.83 -10.45
N THR A 132 8.88 -8.48 -11.06
CA THR A 132 9.81 -7.47 -10.54
C THR A 132 9.15 -6.09 -10.47
N THR A 133 8.41 -5.70 -11.52
CA THR A 133 7.71 -4.41 -11.56
C THR A 133 6.62 -4.34 -10.50
N ARG A 134 5.85 -5.42 -10.34
CA ARG A 134 4.85 -5.58 -9.28
C ARG A 134 5.48 -5.45 -7.90
N PHE A 135 6.60 -6.13 -7.65
CA PHE A 135 7.34 -6.04 -6.38
C PHE A 135 7.66 -4.59 -6.01
N TYR A 136 8.30 -3.84 -6.92
CA TYR A 136 8.68 -2.45 -6.64
C TYR A 136 7.49 -1.51 -6.54
N ASN A 137 6.49 -1.66 -7.41
CA ASN A 137 5.26 -0.86 -7.31
C ASN A 137 4.54 -1.12 -5.99
N ARG A 138 4.51 -2.38 -5.54
CA ARG A 138 3.84 -2.75 -4.30
C ARG A 138 4.56 -2.22 -3.08
N GLN A 139 5.88 -2.37 -3.04
CA GLN A 139 6.68 -1.74 -2.00
C GLN A 139 6.48 -0.22 -1.99
N TYR A 140 6.44 0.42 -3.16
CA TYR A 140 6.25 1.86 -3.29
C TYR A 140 4.91 2.31 -2.71
N ILE A 141 3.83 1.58 -3.04
CA ILE A 141 2.49 1.84 -2.52
C ILE A 141 2.47 1.67 -1.00
N ASN A 142 2.99 0.55 -0.49
CA ASN A 142 2.98 0.24 0.95
C ASN A 142 3.77 1.27 1.77
N GLU A 143 4.94 1.71 1.29
CA GLU A 143 5.74 2.72 2.00
C GLU A 143 5.10 4.12 1.99
N ASN A 144 4.31 4.47 0.96
CA ASN A 144 3.53 5.71 0.95
C ASN A 144 2.26 5.60 1.79
N ASP A 145 1.59 4.45 1.76
CA ASP A 145 0.42 4.15 2.58
C ASP A 145 0.72 4.25 4.08
N ALA A 146 1.87 3.71 4.50
CA ALA A 146 2.34 3.80 5.89
C ALA A 146 2.58 5.25 6.36
N GLN A 147 2.82 6.19 5.45
CA GLN A 147 3.00 7.61 5.77
C GLN A 147 1.69 8.40 5.71
N ASN A 148 0.80 8.02 4.78
CA ASN A 148 -0.51 8.62 4.59
C ASN A 148 -1.45 7.62 3.87
N GLU A 149 -2.42 7.08 4.61
CA GLU A 149 -3.37 6.08 4.13
C GLU A 149 -4.27 6.59 2.98
N THR A 150 -4.62 7.88 2.97
CA THR A 150 -5.38 8.50 1.87
C THR A 150 -4.56 8.48 0.59
N VAL A 151 -3.28 8.80 0.69
CA VAL A 151 -2.35 8.72 -0.43
C VAL A 151 -2.19 7.28 -0.91
N GLY A 152 -1.96 6.34 0.02
CA GLY A 152 -1.82 4.92 -0.34
C GLY A 152 -3.04 4.36 -1.05
N THR A 153 -4.26 4.70 -0.60
CA THR A 153 -5.50 4.29 -1.27
C THR A 153 -5.64 4.89 -2.67
N VAL A 154 -5.22 6.15 -2.88
CA VAL A 154 -5.18 6.75 -4.23
C VAL A 154 -4.17 6.06 -5.13
N LEU A 155 -3.00 5.69 -4.60
CA LEU A 155 -1.99 4.96 -5.36
C LEU A 155 -2.47 3.55 -5.71
N GLU A 156 -3.18 2.88 -4.81
CA GLU A 156 -3.82 1.59 -5.07
C GLU A 156 -4.82 1.67 -6.22
N PHE A 157 -5.69 2.69 -6.20
CA PHE A 157 -6.61 2.94 -7.31
C PHE A 157 -5.86 3.20 -8.63
N ARG A 158 -4.81 4.01 -8.61
CA ARG A 158 -3.98 4.31 -9.80
C ARG A 158 -3.24 3.08 -10.34
N ASP A 159 -2.90 2.12 -9.48
CA ASP A 159 -2.25 0.87 -9.86
C ASP A 159 -3.25 -0.11 -10.49
N LYS A 160 -4.45 -0.21 -9.91
CA LYS A 160 -5.43 -1.23 -10.28
C LYS A 160 -6.52 -0.78 -11.26
N PHE A 161 -6.64 0.51 -11.60
CA PHE A 161 -7.78 1.00 -12.38
C PHE A 161 -7.97 0.28 -13.73
N SER A 162 -6.88 -0.14 -14.39
CA SER A 162 -6.95 -0.86 -15.67
C SER A 162 -7.47 -2.28 -15.52
N GLY A 163 -7.41 -2.86 -14.31
CA GLY A 163 -7.97 -4.17 -13.99
C GLY A 163 -9.43 -4.13 -13.54
N ILE A 164 -10.03 -2.94 -13.38
CA ILE A 164 -11.43 -2.79 -12.97
C ILE A 164 -12.33 -2.95 -14.19
N ASN A 165 -12.86 -4.15 -14.39
CA ASN A 165 -13.79 -4.47 -15.49
C ASN A 165 -15.25 -4.45 -15.00
N ASN A 166 -15.46 -4.75 -13.73
CA ASN A 166 -16.78 -4.78 -13.12
C ASN A 166 -16.71 -4.43 -11.63
N TRP A 167 -17.88 -4.19 -11.02
CA TRP A 167 -17.95 -3.79 -9.61
C TRP A 167 -17.52 -4.88 -8.63
N PHE A 168 -17.51 -6.17 -9.00
CA PHE A 168 -16.95 -7.21 -8.14
C PHE A 168 -15.43 -7.11 -8.04
N ASP A 169 -14.74 -6.63 -9.07
CA ASP A 169 -13.29 -6.39 -9.01
C ASP A 169 -12.97 -5.30 -7.98
N VAL A 170 -13.82 -4.27 -7.89
CA VAL A 170 -13.74 -3.25 -6.84
C VAL A 170 -14.01 -3.85 -5.47
N LEU A 171 -15.10 -4.61 -5.33
CA LEU A 171 -15.53 -5.23 -4.07
C LEU A 171 -14.58 -6.30 -3.54
N ALA A 172 -13.74 -6.87 -4.40
CA ALA A 172 -12.69 -7.82 -4.02
C ALA A 172 -11.51 -7.14 -3.28
N SER A 173 -11.36 -5.82 -3.39
CA SER A 173 -10.32 -5.05 -2.69
C SER A 173 -10.94 -4.10 -1.67
N GLU A 174 -10.50 -4.24 -0.41
CA GLU A 174 -10.94 -3.36 0.68
C GLU A 174 -10.59 -1.89 0.38
N LYS A 175 -9.37 -1.60 -0.07
CA LYS A 175 -8.93 -0.24 -0.41
C LYS A 175 -9.72 0.34 -1.58
N LEU A 176 -9.99 -0.43 -2.65
CA LEU A 176 -10.81 0.06 -3.77
C LEU A 176 -12.26 0.27 -3.35
N THR A 177 -12.81 -0.63 -2.54
CA THR A 177 -14.16 -0.49 -1.98
C THR A 177 -14.26 0.78 -1.16
N ASN A 178 -13.32 1.01 -0.24
CA ASN A 178 -13.23 2.23 0.56
C ASN A 178 -13.13 3.48 -0.34
N PHE A 179 -12.25 3.45 -1.35
CA PHE A 179 -12.08 4.55 -2.29
C PHE A 179 -13.41 4.96 -2.94
N PHE A 180 -14.12 4.01 -3.54
CA PHE A 180 -15.38 4.30 -4.21
C PHE A 180 -16.50 4.65 -3.24
N GLN A 181 -16.57 4.03 -2.06
CA GLN A 181 -17.55 4.39 -1.04
C GLN A 181 -17.41 5.86 -0.64
N VAL A 182 -16.20 6.28 -0.31
CA VAL A 182 -15.92 7.66 0.09
C VAL A 182 -16.13 8.63 -1.08
N ALA A 183 -15.55 8.34 -2.25
CA ALA A 183 -15.63 9.22 -3.43
C ALA A 183 -17.07 9.43 -3.93
N LEU A 184 -17.95 8.43 -3.73
CA LEU A 184 -19.36 8.44 -4.11
C LEU A 184 -20.30 8.78 -2.94
N SER A 185 -19.75 9.11 -1.77
CA SER A 185 -20.51 9.45 -0.56
C SER A 185 -21.51 8.36 -0.14
N LEU A 186 -21.10 7.11 -0.26
CA LEU A 186 -21.85 5.95 0.17
C LEU A 186 -21.49 5.61 1.63
N PRO A 187 -22.47 5.21 2.46
CA PRO A 187 -22.23 4.91 3.87
C PRO A 187 -21.47 3.58 4.04
N GLU A 188 -20.64 3.49 5.09
CA GLU A 188 -19.90 2.27 5.44
C GLU A 188 -20.82 1.06 5.70
N GLN A 189 -22.06 1.31 6.15
CA GLN A 189 -23.04 0.24 6.37
C GLN A 189 -23.39 -0.52 5.08
N MET A 190 -23.06 0.03 3.90
CA MET A 190 -23.19 -0.67 2.63
C MET A 190 -22.39 -1.98 2.64
N SER A 191 -21.21 -2.02 3.25
CA SER A 191 -20.34 -3.21 3.31
C SER A 191 -20.98 -4.41 4.04
N ALA A 192 -22.03 -4.18 4.83
CA ALA A 192 -22.79 -5.23 5.52
C ALA A 192 -23.87 -5.89 4.64
N LEU A 193 -24.13 -5.34 3.44
CA LEU A 193 -25.13 -5.87 2.51
C LEU A 193 -24.56 -7.04 1.70
N ASP A 194 -25.44 -7.83 1.09
CA ASP A 194 -25.03 -8.84 0.10
C ASP A 194 -24.29 -8.19 -1.08
N LEU A 195 -23.30 -8.89 -1.65
CA LEU A 195 -22.43 -8.35 -2.73
C LEU A 195 -23.24 -7.81 -3.92
N ASP A 196 -24.32 -8.46 -4.31
CA ASP A 196 -25.19 -8.00 -5.41
C ASP A 196 -25.85 -6.65 -5.10
N LYS A 197 -26.21 -6.39 -3.84
CA LYS A 197 -26.78 -5.12 -3.40
C LYS A 197 -25.71 -4.04 -3.33
N GLN A 198 -24.52 -4.37 -2.84
CA GLN A 198 -23.37 -3.45 -2.84
C GLN A 198 -23.04 -2.99 -4.28
N LYS A 199 -22.94 -3.96 -5.19
CA LYS A 199 -22.74 -3.73 -6.63
C LYS A 199 -23.82 -2.83 -7.22
N ALA A 200 -25.10 -3.08 -6.92
CA ALA A 200 -26.21 -2.27 -7.42
C ALA A 200 -26.13 -0.81 -6.94
N LEU A 201 -25.77 -0.59 -5.67
CA LEU A 201 -25.62 0.76 -5.10
C LEU A 201 -24.46 1.52 -5.74
N LEU A 202 -23.33 0.85 -5.97
CA LEU A 202 -22.18 1.44 -6.66
C LEU A 202 -22.53 1.80 -8.12
N ALA A 203 -23.19 0.90 -8.84
CA ALA A 203 -23.61 1.10 -10.22
C ALA A 203 -24.64 2.23 -10.39
N ASP A 204 -25.51 2.46 -9.39
CA ASP A 204 -26.42 3.61 -9.37
C ASP A 204 -25.66 4.95 -9.29
N LYS A 205 -24.53 4.97 -8.57
CA LYS A 205 -23.75 6.20 -8.34
C LYS A 205 -22.73 6.49 -9.41
N PHE A 206 -22.16 5.46 -10.04
CA PHE A 206 -21.08 5.63 -10.98
C PHE A 206 -21.10 4.58 -12.08
N ASP A 207 -20.76 5.02 -13.28
CA ASP A 207 -20.63 4.15 -14.45
C ASP A 207 -19.14 3.87 -14.66
N LEU A 208 -18.74 2.60 -14.53
CA LEU A 208 -17.34 2.19 -14.62
C LEU A 208 -16.70 2.50 -15.97
N GLU A 209 -17.49 2.59 -17.05
CA GLU A 209 -16.97 2.97 -18.37
C GLU A 209 -16.31 4.36 -18.35
N LYS A 210 -16.75 5.24 -17.44
CA LYS A 210 -16.16 6.57 -17.25
C LYS A 210 -14.74 6.54 -16.71
N LEU A 211 -14.28 5.42 -16.13
CA LEU A 211 -12.88 5.28 -15.71
C LEU A 211 -11.90 5.36 -16.88
N ALA A 212 -12.35 5.16 -18.12
CA ALA A 212 -11.52 5.36 -19.30
C ALA A 212 -11.07 6.83 -19.45
N ASP A 213 -11.91 7.79 -19.02
CA ASP A 213 -11.60 9.22 -19.08
C ASP A 213 -10.65 9.63 -17.92
N PRO A 214 -9.43 10.12 -18.22
CA PRO A 214 -8.52 10.63 -17.19
C PRO A 214 -9.13 11.73 -16.32
N ALA A 215 -10.02 12.56 -16.86
CA ALA A 215 -10.65 13.64 -16.10
C ALA A 215 -11.67 13.10 -15.07
N GLU A 216 -12.37 12.02 -15.39
CA GLU A 216 -13.28 11.36 -14.44
C GLU A 216 -12.51 10.67 -13.32
N ARG A 217 -11.37 10.02 -13.64
CA ARG A 217 -10.47 9.48 -12.62
C ARG A 217 -9.96 10.56 -11.67
N GLU A 218 -9.52 11.70 -12.21
CA GLU A 218 -9.03 12.81 -11.39
C GLU A 218 -10.14 13.42 -10.52
N LYS A 219 -11.38 13.51 -11.02
CA LYS A 219 -12.52 13.95 -10.21
C LYS A 219 -12.81 13.01 -9.04
N LEU A 220 -12.73 11.68 -9.25
CA LEU A 220 -12.91 10.71 -8.17
C LEU A 220 -11.80 10.85 -7.13
N ILE A 221 -10.53 10.95 -7.57
CA ILE A 221 -9.37 11.15 -6.67
C ILE A 221 -9.54 12.45 -5.87
N ALA A 222 -9.89 13.56 -6.51
CA ALA A 222 -10.09 14.84 -5.85
C ALA A 222 -11.20 14.79 -4.79
N ARG A 223 -12.32 14.11 -5.09
CA ARG A 223 -13.42 13.92 -4.13
C ARG A 223 -13.00 13.03 -2.96
N TYR A 224 -12.36 11.89 -3.25
CA TYR A 224 -11.85 10.99 -2.24
C TYR A 224 -10.92 11.73 -1.28
N VAL A 225 -9.89 12.39 -1.81
CA VAL A 225 -8.90 13.14 -1.02
C VAL A 225 -9.57 14.23 -0.17
N ALA A 226 -10.49 15.00 -0.76
CA ALA A 226 -11.16 16.08 -0.03
C ALA A 226 -12.04 15.56 1.13
N ILE A 227 -12.74 14.44 0.94
CA ILE A 227 -13.59 13.84 1.97
C ILE A 227 -12.72 13.15 3.03
N SER A 228 -11.73 12.34 2.62
CA SER A 228 -10.84 11.62 3.52
C SER A 228 -10.01 12.57 4.40
N ASP A 229 -9.47 13.65 3.85
CA ASP A 229 -8.72 14.64 4.64
C ASP A 229 -9.62 15.41 5.62
N ALA A 230 -10.91 15.58 5.29
CA ALA A 230 -11.87 16.25 6.17
C ALA A 230 -12.31 15.36 7.34
N VAL A 231 -12.49 14.06 7.10
CA VAL A 231 -12.91 13.08 8.11
C VAL A 231 -11.72 12.63 8.97
N ASN A 232 -10.57 12.42 8.35
CA ASN A 232 -9.33 12.01 8.97
C ASN A 232 -8.24 13.04 8.66
N PRO A 233 -8.20 14.18 9.36
CA PRO A 233 -7.15 15.19 9.17
C PRO A 233 -5.80 14.66 9.65
N GLN A 234 -5.11 13.87 8.81
CA GLN A 234 -3.78 13.34 9.06
C GLN A 234 -2.72 14.46 9.16
N GLY A 235 -3.05 15.67 8.69
CA GLY A 235 -2.23 16.88 8.79
C GLY A 235 -2.21 17.56 10.17
N PHE A 236 -2.86 17.01 11.20
CA PHE A 236 -2.92 17.63 12.54
C PHE A 236 -2.45 16.73 13.69
N GLN A 237 -1.59 15.73 13.43
CA GLN A 237 -0.70 15.23 14.49
C GLN A 237 0.40 16.27 14.71
N ALA A 238 0.04 17.29 15.48
CA ALA A 238 0.88 18.40 15.92
C ALA A 238 1.98 17.92 16.88
N ASN A 239 2.93 17.10 16.41
CA ASN A 239 4.27 17.06 16.98
C ASN A 239 5.16 17.99 16.17
N SER A 240 4.80 19.27 16.26
CA SER A 240 5.72 20.40 16.25
C SER A 240 6.86 20.37 15.23
N ILE A 241 6.53 20.61 13.96
CA ILE A 241 7.53 21.01 12.94
C ILE A 241 8.32 22.25 13.45
N ALA A 242 7.67 23.12 14.21
CA ALA A 242 8.32 24.25 14.89
C ALA A 242 9.30 23.83 16.00
N LEU A 243 9.08 22.70 16.67
CA LEU A 243 9.99 22.18 17.72
C LEU A 243 11.17 21.44 17.09
N ASP A 244 10.99 20.75 15.97
CA ASP A 244 12.08 20.10 15.23
C ASP A 244 12.97 21.15 14.51
N LEU A 245 12.35 22.23 14.01
CA LEU A 245 13.06 23.42 13.53
C LEU A 245 13.72 24.23 14.65
N LEU A 246 13.18 24.24 15.88
CA LEU A 246 13.86 24.84 17.04
C LEU A 246 14.99 23.94 17.58
N GLN A 247 14.84 22.61 17.50
CA GLN A 247 15.82 21.65 17.99
C GLN A 247 17.02 21.52 17.04
N SER A 248 16.82 21.71 15.73
CA SER A 248 17.90 21.76 14.75
C SER A 248 18.80 23.02 14.85
N TYR A 249 18.42 24.02 15.65
CA TYR A 249 19.30 25.16 15.96
C TYR A 249 20.31 24.88 17.09
N ASN A 250 20.32 23.68 17.69
CA ASN A 250 21.21 23.37 18.81
C ASN A 250 22.43 22.52 18.41
N LEU A 251 23.14 22.92 17.35
CA LEU A 251 24.46 22.39 16.99
C LEU A 251 25.55 23.42 17.33
N GLY A 252 26.23 23.21 18.46
CA GLY A 252 27.61 23.67 18.68
C GLY A 252 27.79 24.92 19.54
N GLY A 253 27.53 24.81 20.85
CA GLY A 253 27.97 25.80 21.83
C GLY A 253 28.10 25.18 23.22
N GLN A 254 29.33 24.91 23.64
CA GLN A 254 29.64 24.43 24.99
C GLN A 254 29.13 25.44 26.03
N PHE A 255 28.06 25.08 26.74
CA PHE A 255 27.49 25.88 27.82
C PHE A 255 28.43 25.87 29.03
N VAL A 256 28.98 27.02 29.40
CA VAL A 256 29.53 27.27 30.73
C VAL A 256 28.50 28.12 31.48
N PRO A 257 27.80 27.60 32.51
CA PRO A 257 26.85 28.40 33.25
C PRO A 257 27.58 29.44 34.11
N ILE A 258 27.43 30.72 33.78
CA ILE A 258 27.73 31.82 34.70
C ILE A 258 26.48 32.00 35.57
N THR A 259 26.57 31.59 36.83
CA THR A 259 25.52 31.86 37.84
C THR A 259 25.61 33.31 38.26
N ILE A 260 24.67 34.15 37.79
CA ILE A 260 24.43 35.46 38.39
C ILE A 260 23.42 35.25 39.52
N ASP A 261 23.91 35.19 40.75
CA ASP A 261 23.07 35.15 41.95
C ASP A 261 22.49 36.55 42.21
N VAL A 262 21.22 36.74 41.87
CA VAL A 262 20.49 37.97 42.17
C VAL A 262 19.56 37.66 43.34
N THR A 263 19.99 37.99 44.55
CA THR A 263 19.19 37.82 45.76
C THR A 263 17.96 38.74 45.71
N ALA A 264 16.78 38.14 45.85
CA ALA A 264 15.51 38.86 45.81
C ALA A 264 15.34 39.78 47.04
N VAL A 265 15.13 41.08 46.80
CA VAL A 265 14.81 42.06 47.84
C VAL A 265 13.37 41.82 48.30
N THR A 266 13.20 41.26 49.50
CA THR A 266 11.89 41.05 50.13
C THR A 266 11.45 42.32 50.88
N PHE A 267 10.50 43.06 50.29
CA PHE A 267 9.80 44.13 51.00
C PHE A 267 8.74 43.51 51.92
N SER A 268 8.96 43.58 53.23
CA SER A 268 8.02 43.12 54.26
C SER A 268 7.08 44.25 54.65
N ALA A 269 5.80 44.10 54.35
CA ALA A 269 4.73 44.96 54.85
C ALA A 269 3.93 44.19 55.92
N SER A 270 3.98 44.72 57.15
CA SER A 270 3.11 44.47 58.32
C SER A 270 3.80 43.86 59.55
N ARG A 271 4.10 44.72 60.53
CA ARG A 271 3.49 44.72 61.87
C ARG A 271 4.11 45.84 62.72
N LEU A 272 3.47 47.00 62.64
CA LEU A 272 3.50 48.02 63.68
C LEU A 272 2.54 47.59 64.79
N TYR A 273 2.98 47.79 66.03
CA TYR A 273 2.26 47.78 67.31
C TYR A 273 2.04 46.46 68.08
N ARG A 274 2.82 46.42 69.16
CA ARG A 274 2.65 45.84 70.51
C ARG A 274 3.11 44.42 70.76
#